data_AF-A0A706QJ75-F1
#
_entry.id   AF-A0A706QJ75-F1
#
_cell.length_a   1.000
_cell.length_b   1.000
_cell.length_c   1.000
_cell.angle_alpha   90.00
_cell.angle_beta   90.00
_cell.angle_gamma   90.00
#
_symmetry.space_group_name_H-M   'P 1'
#
loop_
_entity.id
_entity.type
_entity.pdbx_description
1 polymer ?
#
loop_
_entity_poly.entity_id
_entity_poly.type
_entity_poly.pdbx_seq_one_letter_code
_entity_poly.pdbx_strand_id
1 'polypeptide(L)' 'TVEEVRAQFGDDFPVVEGATGGRLNPSEIRDALTGELFRQG' A
#
# COMPACT_ATOMS: atom_id res chain seq x y z
N THR A 1 4.73 8.63 -1.05
CA THR A 1 4.38 9.53 -2.16
C THR A 1 4.96 8.97 -3.46
N VAL A 2 4.73 9.61 -4.60
CA VAL A 2 5.36 9.19 -5.88
C VAL A 2 6.88 9.30 -5.79
N GLU A 3 7.39 10.36 -5.15
CA GLU A 3 8.81 10.65 -4.99
C GLU A 3 9.50 9.60 -4.13
N GLU A 4 8.86 9.15 -3.04
CA GLU A 4 9.38 8.07 -2.20
C GLU A 4 9.50 6.75 -2.98
N VAL A 5 8.57 6.46 -3.89
CA VAL A 5 8.65 5.28 -4.76
C VAL A 5 9.82 5.42 -5.72
N ARG A 6 9.96 6.54 -6.43
CA ARG A 6 11.10 6.76 -7.34
C ARG A 6 12.45 6.74 -6.62
N ALA A 7 12.53 7.30 -5.41
CA ALA A 7 13.75 7.28 -4.60
C ALA A 7 14.18 5.85 -4.20
N GLN A 8 13.23 4.92 -4.03
CA GLN A 8 13.51 3.54 -3.67
C GLN A 8 13.75 2.64 -4.90
N PHE A 9 13.01 2.85 -5.99
CA PHE A 9 12.97 1.94 -7.14
C PHE A 9 13.69 2.49 -8.38
N GLY A 10 14.11 3.76 -8.37
CA GLY A 10 14.76 4.44 -9.48
C GLY A 10 13.77 5.18 -10.40
N ASP A 11 14.30 6.13 -11.18
CA ASP A 11 13.50 6.99 -12.07
C ASP A 11 12.88 6.24 -13.26
N ASP A 12 13.48 5.12 -13.68
CA ASP A 12 12.98 4.28 -14.77
C ASP A 12 11.85 3.33 -14.33
N PHE A 13 11.55 3.25 -13.01
CA PHE A 13 10.45 2.41 -12.52
C PHE A 13 9.10 3.04 -12.89
N PRO A 14 8.18 2.31 -13.53
CA PRO A 14 6.88 2.86 -13.91
C PRO A 14 6.03 3.14 -12.66
N VAL A 15 5.77 4.42 -12.39
CA VAL A 15 4.91 4.86 -11.27
C VAL A 15 3.65 5.52 -11.81
N VAL A 16 2.50 5.11 -11.27
CA VAL A 16 1.22 5.81 -11.52
C VAL A 16 1.14 7.01 -10.58
N GLU A 17 0.97 8.20 -11.16
CA GLU A 17 0.86 9.44 -10.39
C GLU A 17 -0.56 9.65 -9.87
N GLY A 18 -0.69 9.92 -8.56
CA GLY A 18 -1.96 10.17 -7.91
C GLY A 18 -1.82 10.40 -6.41
N ALA A 19 -2.77 11.15 -5.82
CA ALA A 19 -2.84 11.35 -4.38
C ALA A 19 -3.34 10.08 -3.67
N THR A 20 -2.82 9.80 -2.48
CA THR A 20 -3.32 8.70 -1.64
C THR A 20 -4.60 9.11 -0.91
N GLY A 21 -5.41 8.13 -0.51
CA GLY A 21 -6.67 8.36 0.21
C GLY A 21 -6.52 8.72 1.70
N GLY A 22 -5.32 9.06 2.18
CA GLY A 22 -5.08 9.55 3.54
C GLY A 22 -5.07 8.51 4.68
N ARG A 23 -5.29 7.21 4.39
CA ARG A 23 -5.08 6.15 5.40
C ARG A 23 -3.58 6.02 5.69
N LEU A 24 -3.23 5.99 6.98
CA LEU A 24 -1.84 5.94 7.44
C LEU A 24 -1.32 4.53 7.69
N ASN A 25 -2.21 3.59 8.01
CA ASN A 25 -1.86 2.22 8.28
C ASN A 25 -2.08 1.33 7.05
N PRO A 26 -1.37 0.18 6.96
CA PRO A 26 -1.69 -0.87 6.01
C PRO A 26 -3.14 -1.37 6.17
N SER A 27 -3.66 -2.07 5.17
CA SER A 27 -5.00 -2.64 5.26
C SER A 27 -5.05 -3.87 6.19
N GLU A 28 -6.23 -4.10 6.78
CA GLU A 28 -6.55 -5.35 7.45
C GLU A 28 -6.56 -6.51 6.44
N ILE A 29 -6.15 -7.69 6.88
CA ILE A 29 -6.23 -8.93 6.10
C ILE A 29 -6.98 -9.96 6.94
N ARG A 30 -8.06 -10.51 6.37
CA ARG A 30 -8.84 -11.59 6.96
C ARG A 30 -8.99 -12.77 6.03
N ASP A 31 -9.11 -13.95 6.61
CA ASP A 31 -9.65 -15.11 5.91
C ASP A 31 -11.11 -14.84 5.52
N ALA A 32 -11.45 -15.00 4.25
CA ALA A 32 -12.80 -14.71 3.75
C ALA A 32 -13.85 -15.77 4.16
N LEU A 33 -13.41 -17.00 4.47
CA LEU A 33 -14.27 -18.11 4.85
C LEU A 33 -14.50 -18.16 6.37
N THR A 34 -13.45 -17.91 7.16
CA THR A 34 -13.48 -18.06 8.62
C THR A 34 -13.55 -16.74 9.38
N GLY A 35 -13.15 -15.63 8.73
CA GLY A 35 -13.03 -14.31 9.38
C GLY A 35 -11.77 -14.16 10.26
N GLU A 36 -10.89 -15.17 10.27
CA GLU A 36 -9.62 -15.14 11.00
C GLU A 36 -8.79 -13.92 10.61
N LEU A 37 -8.22 -13.23 11.59
CA LEU A 37 -7.42 -12.02 11.40
C LEU A 37 -5.95 -12.38 11.22
N PHE A 38 -5.41 -12.13 10.02
CA PHE A 38 -3.97 -12.32 9.74
C PHE A 38 -3.15 -11.06 9.97
N ARG A 39 -3.70 -9.90 9.68
CA ARG A 39 -3.03 -8.61 9.92
C ARG A 39 -4.05 -7.54 10.26
N GLN A 40 -3.77 -6.81 11.33
CA GLN A 40 -4.52 -5.60 11.66
C GLN A 40 -4.00 -4.42 10.85
N GLY A 41 -4.95 -3.66 10.29
CA GLY A 41 -4.72 -2.34 9.69
C GLY A 41 -5.20 -1.21 10.58
#